data_AF-A0A973D9Z2-F1
#
_entry.id   AF-A0A973D9Z2-F1
#
_cell.length_a   1.000
_cell.length_b   1.000
_cell.length_c   1.000
_cell.angle_alpha   90.00
_cell.angle_beta   90.00
_cell.angle_gamma   90.00
#
_symmetry.space_group_name_H-M   'P 1'
#
loop_
_entity.id
_entity.type
_entity.pdbx_description
1 polymer ?
#
loop_
_entity_poly.entity_id
_entity_poly.type
_entity_poly.pdbx_seq_one_letter_code
_entity_poly.pdbx_strand_id
1 'polypeptide(L)' 'MTKCKELRTIVRDAADDMGIGGVMALNKLCTELTYERVSKVWHGNTSAKFCDVEYVLSILNITIRWSAK' A
#
# COMPACT_ATOMS: atom_id res chain seq x y z
N MET A 1 -1.41 -18.01 15.91
CA MET A 1 -0.17 -17.36 15.45
C MET A 1 -0.52 -16.38 14.34
N THR A 2 -0.49 -15.08 14.61
CA THR A 2 -0.71 -14.06 13.58
C THR A 2 0.53 -14.06 12.68
N LYS A 3 0.43 -14.66 11.48
CA LYS A 3 1.52 -14.59 10.50
C LYS A 3 1.62 -13.13 10.04
N CYS A 4 2.75 -12.49 10.31
CA CYS A 4 3.04 -11.19 9.70
C CYS A 4 3.02 -11.36 8.19
N LYS A 5 2.06 -10.72 7.51
CA LYS A 5 2.01 -10.67 6.05
C LYS A 5 2.99 -9.60 5.57
N GLU A 6 3.63 -9.85 4.43
CA GLU A 6 4.45 -8.84 3.76
C GLU A 6 3.57 -7.67 3.29
N LEU A 7 4.11 -6.46 3.29
CA LEU A 7 3.39 -5.25 2.84
C LEU A 7 2.77 -5.42 1.45
N ARG A 8 3.49 -6.03 0.51
CA ARG A 8 2.98 -6.29 -0.85
C ARG A 8 1.70 -7.13 -0.84
N THR A 9 1.63 -8.12 0.06
CA THR A 9 0.47 -9.02 0.16
C THR A 9 -0.69 -8.27 0.78
N ILE A 10 -0.45 -7.48 1.83
CA ILE A 10 -1.48 -6.65 2.46
C ILE A 10 -2.09 -5.66 1.46
N VAL A 11 -1.26 -4.95 0.71
CA VAL A 11 -1.70 -3.95 -0.28
C VAL A 11 -2.49 -4.61 -1.41
N ARG A 12 -2.05 -5.77 -1.90
CA ARG A 12 -2.72 -6.49 -3.00
C ARG A 12 -4.04 -7.12 -2.55
N ASP A 13 -4.05 -7.82 -1.42
CA ASP A 13 -5.27 -8.43 -0.87
C ASP A 13 -6.34 -7.34 -0.66
N ALA A 14 -5.96 -6.20 -0.07
CA ALA A 14 -6.89 -5.10 0.17
C ALA A 14 -7.34 -4.38 -1.11
N ALA A 15 -6.44 -4.25 -2.10
CA ALA A 15 -6.80 -3.73 -3.40
C ALA A 15 -7.81 -4.65 -4.11
N ASP A 16 -7.60 -5.96 -4.06
CA ASP A 16 -8.50 -6.97 -4.64
C ASP A 16 -9.86 -6.96 -3.94
N ASP A 17 -9.91 -6.85 -2.60
CA ASP A 17 -11.15 -6.73 -1.81
C ASP A 17 -11.96 -5.48 -2.19
N MET A 18 -11.28 -4.42 -2.64
CA MET A 18 -11.90 -3.18 -3.13
C MET A 18 -12.17 -3.17 -4.64
N GLY A 19 -11.85 -4.25 -5.37
CA GLY A 19 -11.99 -4.33 -6.83
C GLY A 19 -10.96 -3.50 -7.61
N ILE A 20 -9.85 -3.11 -6.98
CA ILE A 20 -8.77 -2.33 -7.60
C ILE A 20 -7.81 -3.28 -8.30
N GLY A 21 -8.10 -3.57 -9.57
CA GLY A 21 -7.32 -4.46 -10.42
C GLY A 21 -5.96 -3.87 -10.83
N GLY A 22 -4.96 -4.02 -9.98
CA GLY A 22 -3.55 -3.73 -10.29
C GLY A 22 -3.08 -2.31 -9.98
N VAL A 23 -1.78 -2.11 -10.11
CA VAL A 23 -1.08 -0.88 -9.73
C VAL A 23 -1.56 0.37 -10.47
N MET A 24 -1.97 0.24 -11.74
CA MET A 24 -2.50 1.38 -12.51
C MET A 24 -3.83 1.88 -11.96
N ALA A 25 -4.71 0.97 -11.53
CA ALA A 25 -5.99 1.33 -10.94
C ALA A 25 -5.77 2.02 -9.59
N LEU A 26 -4.87 1.48 -8.76
CA LEU A 26 -4.49 2.10 -7.49
C LEU A 26 -3.87 3.49 -7.69
N ASN A 27 -2.98 3.65 -8.67
CA ASN A 27 -2.35 4.93 -8.96
C ASN A 27 -3.35 6.02 -9.38
N LYS A 28 -4.48 5.66 -9.99
CA LYS A 28 -5.55 6.63 -10.30
C LYS A 28 -6.24 7.17 -9.04
N LEU A 29 -6.26 6.39 -7.97
CA LEU A 29 -6.82 6.80 -6.67
C LEU A 29 -5.80 7.57 -5.83
N CYS A 30 -4.51 7.26 -5.99
CA CYS A 30 -3.41 7.95 -5.33
C CYS A 30 -3.01 9.23 -6.08
N THR A 31 -3.78 10.31 -5.94
CA THR A 31 -3.55 11.56 -6.67
C THR A 31 -2.30 12.33 -6.23
N GLU A 32 -1.79 12.09 -5.02
CA GLU A 32 -0.62 12.80 -4.47
C GLU A 32 0.74 12.12 -4.78
N LEU A 33 0.71 10.92 -5.37
CA LEU A 33 1.92 10.14 -5.65
C LEU A 33 2.13 9.93 -7.14
N THR A 34 3.39 9.87 -7.56
CA THR A 34 3.74 9.42 -8.91
C THR A 34 3.58 7.91 -9.01
N TYR A 35 3.34 7.42 -10.24
CA TYR A 35 3.24 5.98 -10.52
C TYR A 35 4.41 5.18 -9.96
N GLU A 36 5.64 5.69 -10.07
CA GLU A 36 6.83 5.02 -9.54
C GLU A 36 6.77 4.83 -8.02
N ARG A 37 6.24 5.82 -7.29
CA ARG A 37 6.10 5.73 -5.82
C ARG A 37 5.02 4.74 -5.43
N VAL A 38 3.86 4.80 -6.09
CA VAL A 38 2.77 3.83 -5.89
C VAL A 38 3.24 2.41 -6.22
N SER A 39 3.97 2.24 -7.31
CA SER A 39 4.54 0.96 -7.74
C SER A 39 5.52 0.38 -6.71
N LYS A 40 6.40 1.21 -6.12
CA LYS A 40 7.28 0.77 -5.03
C LYS A 40 6.48 0.20 -3.85
N VAL A 41 5.39 0.85 -3.45
CA VAL A 41 4.52 0.36 -2.36
C VAL A 41 3.80 -0.93 -2.78
N TRP A 42 3.23 -0.97 -3.98
CA TRP A 42 2.54 -2.15 -4.54
C TRP A 42 3.42 -3.41 -4.61
N HIS A 43 4.70 -3.23 -4.92
CA HIS A 43 5.68 -4.31 -4.98
C HIS A 43 6.33 -4.62 -3.62
N GLY A 44 6.04 -3.84 -2.57
CA GLY A 44 6.66 -3.97 -1.25
C GLY A 44 8.16 -3.66 -1.25
N ASN A 45 8.59 -2.71 -2.07
CA ASN A 45 10.00 -2.33 -2.19
C ASN A 45 10.46 -1.62 -0.89
N THR A 46 11.60 -2.06 -0.34
CA THR A 46 12.19 -1.48 0.89
C THR A 46 12.65 -0.04 0.74
N SER A 47 12.82 0.45 -0.49
CA SER A 47 13.11 1.86 -0.78
C SER A 47 11.85 2.75 -0.83
N ALA A 48 10.65 2.21 -0.59
CA ALA A 48 9.45 3.01 -0.43
C ALA A 48 9.53 3.87 0.83
N LYS A 49 9.13 5.14 0.74
CA LYS A 49 9.08 6.01 1.91
C LYS A 49 7.90 5.61 2.79
N PHE A 50 8.04 5.72 4.11
CA PHE A 50 6.96 5.41 5.05
C PHE A 50 5.70 6.22 4.79
N CYS A 51 5.82 7.50 4.48
CA CYS A 51 4.67 8.34 4.13
C CYS A 51 3.93 7.87 2.86
N ASP A 52 4.64 7.29 1.89
CA ASP A 52 4.01 6.74 0.67
C ASP A 52 3.20 5.49 1.02
N VAL A 53 3.74 4.67 1.92
CA VAL A 53 3.08 3.46 2.42
C VAL A 53 1.82 3.83 3.22
N GLU A 54 1.91 4.81 4.12
CA GLU A 54 0.75 5.29 4.87
C GLU A 54 -0.35 5.83 3.95
N TYR A 55 0.02 6.66 2.98
CA TYR A 55 -0.94 7.25 2.05
C TYR A 55 -1.63 6.17 1.20
N VAL A 56 -0.88 5.23 0.63
CA VAL A 56 -1.49 4.13 -0.15
C VAL A 56 -2.40 3.28 0.73
N LEU A 57 -1.99 2.98 1.97
CA LEU A 57 -2.80 2.18 2.88
C LEU A 57 -4.06 2.93 3.35
N SER A 58 -4.02 4.25 3.50
CA SER A 58 -5.22 5.03 3.83
C SER A 58 -6.25 5.01 2.69
N ILE A 59 -5.81 5.08 1.43
CA ILE A 59 -6.68 4.88 0.25
C ILE A 59 -7.32 3.49 0.26
N LEU A 60 -6.60 2.48 0.76
CA LEU A 60 -7.09 1.11 0.91
C LEU A 60 -7.87 0.87 2.22
N ASN A 61 -8.26 1.93 2.93
CA ASN A 61 -8.95 1.85 4.23
C ASN A 61 -8.23 1.03 5.31
N ILE A 62 -6.90 0.93 5.21
CA ILE A 62 -6.05 0.27 6.21
C ILE A 62 -5.48 1.33 7.15
N THR A 63 -5.83 1.24 8.43
CA THR A 63 -5.23 2.07 9.47
C THR A 63 -3.96 1.42 10.01
N ILE A 64 -2.81 2.07 9.82
CA ILE A 64 -1.55 1.66 10.45
C ILE A 64 -1.50 2.25 11.86
N ARG A 65 -1.03 1.45 12.82
CA ARG A 65 -0.62 1.94 14.14
C ARG A 65 0.88 1.73 14.30
N TRP A 66 1.61 2.83 14.37
CA TRP A 66 3.03 2.79 14.71
C TRP A 66 3.19 2.60 16.21
N SER A 67 4.06 1.67 16.58
CA SER A 67 4.54 1.54 17.95
C SER A 67 6.03 1.80 17.94
N ALA A 68 6.44 2.95 18.46
CA ALA A 68 7.82 3.16 18.87
C ALA A 68 8.02 2.36 20.15
N LYS A 69 9.09 1.56 20.18
CA LYS A 69 9.52 0.81 21.38
C LYS A 69 10.39 1.69 22.24
#